data_AF-K1SWU5-F1
#
_entry.id   AF-K1SWU5-F1
#
_cell.length_a   1.000
_cell.length_b   1.000
_cell.length_c   1.000
_cell.angle_alpha   90.00
_cell.angle_beta   90.00
_cell.angle_gamma   90.00
#
_symmetry.space_group_name_H-M   'P 1'
#
loop_
_entity.id
_entity.type
_entity.pdbx_description
1 polymer ?
#
loop_
_entity_poly.entity_id
_entity_poly.type
_entity_poly.pdbx_seq_one_letter_code
_entity_poly.pdbx_strand_id
1 'polypeptide(L)'
;KPSDVKGRITDNCGCGLYAVLEEADIQGQLMPLAFASEVQCGQAYILSTVDSGKPEMYSVEIESVDRNSADNKNMVIKVTDERLTELTGGIVQGMSGSPIVQNGRLVGAVTHVFISDPAHGYGIFAQSMYEHLLSLSETEEQAA
;
A
#
# COMPACT_ATOMS: atom_id res chain seq x y z
N LYS A 1 9.97 16.15 -27.23
CA LYS A 1 9.35 17.12 -26.27
C LYS A 1 8.66 16.26 -25.23
N PRO A 2 8.66 16.55 -23.91
CA PRO A 2 7.90 15.71 -23.02
C PRO A 2 6.43 16.11 -23.19
N SER A 3 5.81 15.63 -24.27
CA SER A 3 4.42 15.89 -24.66
C SER A 3 3.43 15.00 -23.90
N ASP A 4 3.93 14.18 -22.96
CA ASP A 4 3.17 13.19 -22.19
C ASP A 4 3.40 13.34 -20.67
N VAL A 5 3.73 14.54 -20.19
CA VAL A 5 3.76 14.81 -18.74
C VAL A 5 2.32 14.85 -18.26
N LYS A 6 1.93 13.89 -17.41
CA LYS A 6 0.55 13.75 -16.88
C LYS A 6 0.39 14.24 -15.44
N GLY A 7 1.40 14.92 -14.91
CA GLY A 7 1.47 15.32 -13.52
C GLY A 7 2.88 15.65 -13.06
N ARG A 8 3.00 16.01 -11.78
CA ARG A 8 4.26 16.38 -11.13
C ARG A 8 4.38 15.68 -9.78
N ILE A 9 5.55 15.10 -9.52
CA ILE A 9 5.91 14.60 -8.19
C ILE A 9 6.04 15.79 -7.23
N THR A 10 5.32 15.75 -6.12
CA THR A 10 5.34 16.77 -5.08
C THR A 10 6.30 16.41 -3.96
N ASP A 11 6.44 15.12 -3.65
CA ASP A 11 7.33 14.66 -2.59
C ASP A 11 7.84 13.23 -2.80
N ASN A 12 9.01 12.95 -2.24
CA ASN A 12 9.62 11.62 -2.17
C ASN A 12 10.18 11.43 -0.77
N CYS A 13 9.49 10.65 0.04
CA CYS A 13 9.79 10.48 1.45
C CYS A 13 9.78 9.00 1.85
N GLY A 14 9.95 8.76 3.16
CA GLY A 14 9.95 7.42 3.72
C GLY A 14 8.73 6.60 3.30
N CYS A 15 7.52 7.16 3.40
CA CYS A 15 6.29 6.42 3.14
C CYS A 15 5.91 6.29 1.65
N GLY A 16 6.66 6.90 0.73
CA GLY A 16 6.49 6.71 -0.72
C GLY A 16 6.62 7.98 -1.55
N LEU A 17 6.11 7.90 -2.78
CA LEU A 17 6.07 9.00 -3.75
C LEU A 17 4.69 9.64 -3.77
N TYR A 18 4.66 10.97 -3.71
CA TYR A 18 3.45 11.78 -3.80
C TYR A 18 3.49 12.62 -5.06
N ALA A 19 2.35 12.74 -5.74
CA ALA A 19 2.26 13.48 -6.99
C ALA A 19 0.88 14.10 -7.16
N VAL A 20 0.83 15.22 -7.87
CA VAL A 20 -0.41 15.81 -8.39
C VAL A 20 -0.51 15.44 -9.86
N LEU A 21 -1.62 14.80 -10.23
CA LEU A 21 -1.92 14.46 -11.61
C LEU A 21 -2.72 15.61 -12.25
N GLU A 22 -2.43 15.92 -13.51
CA GLU A 22 -3.19 16.94 -14.27
C GLU A 22 -4.59 16.43 -14.62
N GLU A 23 -4.69 15.14 -14.94
CA GLU A 23 -5.94 14.42 -15.16
C GLU A 23 -5.91 13.13 -14.33
N ALA A 24 -6.90 12.95 -13.46
CA ALA A 24 -7.06 11.72 -12.70
C ALA A 24 -7.77 10.67 -13.58
N ASP A 25 -7.06 9.64 -14.00
CA ASP A 25 -7.67 8.45 -14.59
C ASP A 25 -8.18 7.55 -13.46
N ILE A 26 -9.38 7.85 -12.94
CA ILE A 26 -10.02 7.06 -11.87
C ILE A 26 -10.58 5.78 -12.49
N GLN A 27 -9.69 4.88 -12.89
CA GLN A 27 -10.01 3.51 -13.27
C GLN A 27 -9.93 2.64 -12.02
N GLY A 28 -11.08 2.22 -11.49
CA GLY A 28 -11.13 1.32 -10.34
C GLY A 28 -12.38 1.48 -9.49
N GLN A 29 -12.39 0.79 -8.36
CA GLN A 29 -13.45 0.86 -7.36
C GLN A 29 -13.00 1.75 -6.20
N LEU A 30 -13.81 2.75 -5.85
CA LEU A 30 -13.59 3.56 -4.66
C LEU A 30 -13.70 2.69 -3.40
N MET A 31 -12.75 2.86 -2.50
CA MET A 31 -12.69 2.10 -1.24
C MET A 31 -12.48 3.07 -0.08
N PRO A 32 -13.24 2.95 1.03
CA PRO A 32 -13.01 3.76 2.21
C PRO A 32 -11.64 3.45 2.81
N LEU A 33 -10.96 4.49 3.28
CA LEU A 33 -9.74 4.37 4.06
C LEU A 33 -10.10 3.96 5.50
N ALA A 34 -9.28 3.10 6.09
CA ALA A 34 -9.35 2.75 7.51
C ALA A 34 -8.23 3.44 8.29
N PHE A 35 -8.55 3.88 9.50
CA PHE A 35 -7.55 4.37 10.46
C PHE A 35 -6.80 3.20 11.11
N ALA A 36 -5.59 3.46 11.62
CA ALA A 36 -4.74 2.49 12.31
C ALA A 36 -5.44 1.82 13.52
N SER A 37 -6.39 2.52 14.15
CA SER A 37 -7.24 1.96 15.23
C SER A 37 -8.23 0.90 14.74
N GLU A 38 -8.60 0.93 13.46
CA GLU A 38 -9.55 0.01 12.82
C GLU A 38 -8.85 -1.22 12.23
N VAL A 39 -7.52 -1.20 12.07
CA VAL A 39 -6.73 -2.34 11.60
C VAL A 39 -6.61 -3.39 12.70
N GLN A 40 -6.91 -4.65 12.36
CA GLN A 40 -6.92 -5.77 13.29
C GLN A 40 -6.05 -6.92 12.79
N CYS A 41 -5.49 -7.71 13.71
CA CYS A 41 -4.90 -8.99 13.35
C CYS A 41 -5.99 -9.94 12.81
N GLY A 42 -5.62 -10.80 11.87
CA GLY A 42 -6.51 -11.77 11.22
C GLY A 42 -6.64 -11.57 9.71
N GLN A 43 -7.70 -12.14 9.14
CA GLN A 43 -7.89 -12.21 7.69
C GLN A 43 -7.86 -10.83 7.03
N ALA A 44 -7.11 -10.74 5.93
CA ALA A 44 -7.06 -9.60 5.02
C ALA A 44 -6.78 -10.09 3.59
N TYR A 45 -6.59 -9.15 2.68
CA TYR A 45 -6.24 -9.41 1.30
C TYR A 45 -5.21 -8.41 0.81
N ILE A 46 -4.39 -8.81 -0.16
CA ILE A 46 -3.60 -7.88 -0.96
C ILE A 46 -4.14 -7.86 -2.38
N LEU A 47 -4.17 -6.68 -3.00
CA LEU A 47 -4.47 -6.51 -4.42
C LEU A 47 -3.14 -6.40 -5.18
N SER A 48 -2.84 -7.37 -6.03
CA SER A 48 -1.56 -7.41 -6.75
C SER A 48 -1.71 -7.94 -8.17
N THR A 49 -0.82 -7.51 -9.06
CA THR A 49 -0.73 -8.01 -10.43
C THR A 49 0.55 -8.83 -10.53
N VAL A 50 0.42 -10.16 -10.59
CA VAL A 50 1.57 -11.09 -10.58
C VAL A 50 1.89 -11.66 -11.96
N ASP A 51 0.98 -11.52 -12.91
CA ASP A 51 1.13 -11.91 -14.30
C ASP A 51 0.84 -10.73 -15.25
N SER A 52 0.71 -10.99 -16.55
CA SER A 52 0.48 -9.95 -17.58
C SER A 52 -0.99 -9.50 -17.71
N GLY A 53 -1.86 -9.85 -16.77
CA GLY A 53 -3.31 -9.69 -16.89
C GLY A 53 -3.87 -8.47 -16.17
N LYS A 54 -4.27 -8.68 -14.91
CA LYS A 54 -5.10 -7.75 -14.13
C LYS A 54 -4.76 -7.85 -12.64
N PRO A 55 -5.07 -6.80 -11.85
CA PRO A 55 -5.00 -6.90 -10.41
C PRO A 55 -5.95 -7.98 -9.87
N GLU A 56 -5.44 -8.85 -9.01
CA GLU A 56 -6.18 -9.91 -8.32
C GLU A 56 -6.05 -9.78 -6.80
N MET A 57 -7.09 -10.23 -6.11
CA MET A 57 -7.11 -10.31 -4.65
C MET A 57 -6.49 -11.64 -4.22
N TYR A 58 -5.52 -11.57 -3.32
CA TYR A 58 -4.87 -12.73 -2.71
C TYR A 58 -5.06 -12.66 -1.19
N SER A 59 -5.48 -13.77 -0.60
CA SER A 59 -5.64 -13.85 0.86
C SER A 59 -4.30 -13.73 1.59
N VAL A 60 -4.30 -12.89 2.62
CA VAL A 60 -3.21 -12.75 3.59
C VAL A 60 -3.78 -12.72 5.00
N GLU A 61 -2.93 -12.89 5.99
CA GLU A 61 -3.24 -12.70 7.40
C GLU A 61 -2.38 -11.57 7.97
N ILE A 62 -2.99 -10.62 8.67
CA ILE A 62 -2.27 -9.62 9.46
C ILE A 62 -1.93 -10.30 10.79
N GLU A 63 -0.66 -10.65 10.99
CA GLU A 63 -0.23 -11.34 12.21
C GLU A 63 0.07 -10.37 13.36
N SER A 64 0.55 -9.17 13.04
CA SER A 64 0.80 -8.13 14.06
C SER A 64 0.58 -6.72 13.53
N VAL A 65 0.23 -5.82 14.45
CA VAL A 65 -0.03 -4.41 14.20
C VAL A 65 0.71 -3.58 15.24
N ASP A 66 1.70 -2.82 14.79
CA ASP A 66 2.43 -1.83 15.58
C ASP A 66 1.97 -0.41 15.23
N ARG A 67 1.21 0.18 16.16
CA ARG A 67 0.63 1.53 16.02
C ARG A 67 1.59 2.65 16.41
N ASN A 68 2.71 2.31 17.02
CA ASN A 68 3.70 3.30 17.49
C ASN A 68 4.94 3.33 16.57
N SER A 69 5.03 2.42 15.62
CA SER A 69 6.12 2.41 14.64
C SER A 69 6.07 3.66 13.78
N ALA A 70 7.14 4.46 13.83
CA ALA A 70 7.35 5.61 12.95
C ALA A 70 7.88 5.19 11.56
N ASP A 71 8.22 3.92 11.38
CA ASP A 71 8.74 3.37 10.14
C ASP A 71 7.59 2.77 9.30
N ASN A 72 7.86 2.47 8.02
CA ASN A 72 6.91 1.83 7.09
C ASN A 72 6.65 0.34 7.38
N LYS A 73 6.71 -0.05 8.65
CA LYS A 73 6.62 -1.41 9.17
C LYS A 73 5.59 -1.45 10.30
N ASN A 74 4.40 -0.95 10.01
CA ASN A 74 3.29 -0.89 10.97
C ASN A 74 2.56 -2.23 11.10
N MET A 75 2.69 -3.09 10.09
CA MET A 75 1.99 -4.37 10.02
C MET A 75 2.95 -5.46 9.61
N VAL A 76 2.79 -6.65 10.19
CA VAL A 76 3.34 -7.88 9.63
C VAL A 76 2.20 -8.64 8.97
N ILE A 77 2.37 -8.97 7.69
CA ILE A 77 1.43 -9.76 6.91
C ILE A 77 2.07 -11.09 6.52
N LYS A 78 1.24 -12.11 6.38
CA LYS A 78 1.61 -13.43 5.90
C LYS A 78 0.70 -13.83 4.74
N VAL A 79 1.28 -14.27 3.64
CA VAL A 79 0.54 -14.85 2.52
C VAL A 79 -0.11 -16.16 2.95
N THR A 80 -1.42 -16.26 2.75
CA THR A 80 -2.20 -17.49 2.99
C THR A 80 -2.82 -18.03 1.71
N ASP A 81 -2.74 -17.28 0.59
CA ASP A 81 -3.22 -17.72 -0.72
C ASP A 81 -2.23 -18.71 -1.36
N GLU A 82 -2.69 -19.92 -1.59
CA GLU A 82 -1.92 -20.98 -2.25
C GLU A 82 -1.58 -20.60 -3.70
N ARG A 83 -2.49 -19.93 -4.43
CA ARG A 83 -2.26 -19.54 -5.83
C ARG A 83 -1.10 -18.55 -5.94
N LEU A 84 -1.07 -17.57 -5.04
CA LEU A 84 0.03 -16.61 -4.99
C LEU A 84 1.36 -17.32 -4.72
N THR A 85 1.35 -18.21 -3.72
CA THR A 85 2.54 -18.97 -3.32
C THR A 85 3.05 -19.86 -4.44
N GLU A 86 2.18 -20.52 -5.19
CA GLU A 86 2.55 -21.34 -6.35
C GLU A 86 3.13 -20.52 -7.51
N LEU A 87 2.61 -19.32 -7.75
CA LEU A 87 3.04 -18.46 -8.85
C LEU A 87 4.37 -17.75 -8.57
N THR A 88 4.56 -17.27 -7.34
CA THR A 88 5.66 -16.34 -7.01
C THR A 88 6.58 -16.83 -5.89
N GLY A 89 6.19 -17.88 -5.15
CA GLY A 89 6.89 -18.33 -3.95
C GLY A 89 6.61 -17.48 -2.70
N GLY A 90 5.67 -16.53 -2.78
CA GLY A 90 5.34 -15.60 -1.70
C GLY A 90 5.40 -14.13 -2.16
N ILE A 91 5.68 -13.22 -1.24
CA ILE A 91 5.87 -11.80 -1.53
C ILE A 91 7.21 -11.64 -2.27
N VAL A 92 7.17 -10.98 -3.42
CA VAL A 92 8.36 -10.74 -4.25
C VAL A 92 8.56 -9.26 -4.54
N GLN A 93 9.74 -8.93 -5.05
CA GLN A 93 10.02 -7.58 -5.53
C GLN A 93 9.02 -7.18 -6.63
N GLY A 94 8.47 -5.99 -6.52
CA GLY A 94 7.39 -5.49 -7.40
C GLY A 94 6.01 -5.49 -6.73
N MET A 95 5.82 -6.24 -5.64
CA MET A 95 4.58 -6.17 -4.83
C MET A 95 4.58 -5.00 -3.82
N SER A 96 5.69 -4.28 -3.70
CA SER A 96 5.72 -3.04 -2.90
C SER A 96 4.73 -2.04 -3.50
N GLY A 97 3.85 -1.50 -2.67
CA GLY A 97 2.72 -0.66 -3.07
C GLY A 97 1.42 -1.43 -3.31
N SER A 98 1.40 -2.77 -3.27
CA SER A 98 0.15 -3.54 -3.35
C SER A 98 -0.80 -3.13 -2.22
N PRO A 99 -2.04 -2.69 -2.54
CA PRO A 99 -3.03 -2.32 -1.53
C PRO A 99 -3.37 -3.50 -0.60
N ILE A 100 -3.40 -3.24 0.70
CA ILE A 100 -3.87 -4.19 1.72
C ILE A 100 -5.30 -3.80 2.10
N VAL A 101 -6.20 -4.77 2.00
CA VAL A 101 -7.64 -4.59 2.22
C VAL A 101 -8.11 -5.49 3.35
N GLN A 102 -8.82 -4.91 4.33
CA GLN A 102 -9.47 -5.64 5.41
C GLN A 102 -10.85 -5.03 5.66
N ASN A 103 -11.86 -5.87 5.89
CA ASN A 103 -13.24 -5.43 6.16
C ASN A 103 -13.82 -4.47 5.09
N GLY A 104 -13.41 -4.66 3.83
CA GLY A 104 -13.83 -3.81 2.71
C GLY A 104 -13.23 -2.40 2.70
N ARG A 105 -12.15 -2.18 3.47
CA ARG A 105 -11.45 -0.89 3.59
C ARG A 105 -9.98 -1.02 3.21
N LEU A 106 -9.41 0.05 2.69
CA LEU A 106 -7.98 0.19 2.46
C LEU A 106 -7.31 0.43 3.82
N VAL A 107 -6.56 -0.56 4.30
CA VAL A 107 -5.86 -0.48 5.59
C VAL A 107 -4.39 -0.11 5.42
N GLY A 108 -3.81 -0.35 4.25
CA GLY A 108 -2.39 -0.11 4.03
C GLY A 108 -1.89 -0.50 2.66
N ALA A 109 -0.57 -0.55 2.54
CA ALA A 109 0.13 -1.09 1.37
C ALA A 109 1.31 -1.96 1.81
N VAL A 110 1.62 -2.99 1.01
CA VAL A 110 2.81 -3.84 1.21
C VAL A 110 4.06 -2.99 0.98
N THR A 111 5.08 -3.13 1.82
CA THR A 111 6.31 -2.35 1.70
C THR A 111 7.52 -3.24 1.36
N HIS A 112 7.83 -4.22 2.22
CA HIS A 112 9.02 -5.05 2.11
C HIS A 112 8.71 -6.51 2.45
N VAL A 113 9.43 -7.44 1.83
CA VAL A 113 9.41 -8.88 2.16
C VAL A 113 10.47 -9.21 3.23
N PHE A 114 10.26 -10.26 4.01
CA PHE A 114 11.29 -10.79 4.93
C PHE A 114 12.33 -11.58 4.13
N ILE A 115 13.63 -11.31 4.38
CA ILE A 115 14.73 -11.92 3.61
C ILE A 115 14.74 -13.46 3.72
N SER A 116 14.43 -13.99 4.90
CA SER A 116 14.47 -15.44 5.17
C SER A 116 13.13 -16.15 4.99
N ASP A 117 12.05 -15.40 4.77
CA ASP A 117 10.70 -15.96 4.71
C ASP A 117 9.83 -15.14 3.73
N PRO A 118 9.79 -15.54 2.45
CA PRO A 118 9.02 -14.85 1.43
C PRO A 118 7.51 -14.86 1.69
N ALA A 119 6.99 -15.74 2.55
CA ALA A 119 5.57 -15.70 2.90
C ALA A 119 5.23 -14.47 3.76
N HIS A 120 6.21 -13.87 4.43
CA HIS A 120 6.00 -12.72 5.31
C HIS A 120 6.50 -11.41 4.73
N GLY A 121 5.79 -10.34 5.07
CA GLY A 121 6.16 -8.99 4.68
C GLY A 121 5.67 -7.96 5.66
N TYR A 122 6.11 -6.73 5.43
CA TYR A 122 5.69 -5.55 6.16
C TYR A 122 4.66 -4.76 5.37
N GLY A 123 3.78 -4.07 6.09
CA GLY A 123 2.86 -3.08 5.55
C GLY A 123 2.96 -1.75 6.29
N ILE A 124 2.62 -0.66 5.58
CA ILE A 124 2.41 0.68 6.12
C ILE A 124 0.91 0.97 6.20
N PHE A 125 0.46 1.75 7.18
CA PHE A 125 -0.95 2.14 7.24
C PHE A 125 -1.35 3.11 6.12
N ALA A 126 -2.57 2.94 5.64
CA ALA A 126 -3.19 3.90 4.73
C ALA A 126 -3.34 5.28 5.38
N GLN A 127 -3.64 5.31 6.68
CA GLN A 127 -3.66 6.53 7.48
C GLN A 127 -2.34 7.30 7.38
N SER A 128 -1.19 6.64 7.55
CA SER A 128 0.11 7.31 7.52
C SER A 128 0.40 7.95 6.16
N MET A 129 0.00 7.28 5.07
CA MET A 129 0.11 7.86 3.72
C MET A 129 -0.82 9.08 3.54
N TYR A 130 -2.03 8.99 4.08
CA TYR A 130 -3.02 10.06 3.99
C TYR A 130 -2.65 11.29 4.83
N GLU A 131 -2.16 11.11 6.06
CA GLU A 131 -1.70 12.19 6.92
C GLU A 131 -0.50 12.94 6.30
N HIS A 132 0.43 12.21 5.69
CA HIS A 132 1.54 12.82 4.97
C HIS A 132 1.04 13.67 3.79
N LEU A 133 0.10 13.15 2.99
CA LEU A 133 -0.53 13.91 1.90
C LEU A 133 -1.16 15.22 2.39
N LEU A 134 -1.87 15.19 3.52
CA LEU A 134 -2.46 16.41 4.10
C LEU A 134 -1.39 17.42 4.54
N SER A 135 -0.29 16.97 5.14
CA SER A 135 0.80 17.85 5.57
C SER A 135 1.46 18.61 4.41
N LEU A 136 1.48 18.01 3.20
CA LEU A 136 1.97 18.68 1.99
C LEU A 136 1.02 19.79 1.54
N SER A 137 -0.29 19.57 1.62
CA SER A 137 -1.29 20.57 1.22
C SER A 137 -1.29 21.82 2.11
N GLU A 138 -1.08 21.65 3.43
CA GLU A 138 -0.96 22.77 4.37
C GLU A 138 0.31 23.61 4.12
N THR A 139 1.38 22.98 3.66
CA THR A 139 2.66 23.66 3.36
C THR A 139 2.56 24.50 2.08
N GLU A 140 1.82 24.02 1.07
CA GLU A 140 1.59 24.78 -0.17
C GLU A 140 0.66 25.99 0.05
N GLU A 141 -0.37 25.89 0.90
CA GLU A 141 -1.23 27.03 1.26
C GLU A 141 -0.52 28.11 2.09
N GLN A 142 0.43 27.73 2.95
CA GLN A 142 1.21 28.70 3.73
C GLN A 142 2.33 29.39 2.93
N ALA A 143 2.76 28.78 1.82
CA ALA A 143 3.78 29.32 0.93
C ALA A 143 3.21 30.18 -0.23
N ALA A 144 1.88 30.20 -0.40
CA ALA A 144 1.14 30.99 -1.40
C ALA A 144 0.64 32.33 -0.83
#